data_AF-A0A448MLJ6-F1
#
_entry.id   AF-A0A448MLJ6-F1
#
_cell.length_a   1.000
_cell.length_b   1.000
_cell.length_c   1.000
_cell.angle_alpha   90.00
_cell.angle_beta   90.00
_cell.angle_gamma   90.00
#
_symmetry.space_group_name_H-M   'P 1'
#
loop_
_entity.id
_entity.type
_entity.pdbx_description
1 polymer ?
#
loop_
_entity_poly.entity_id
_entity_poly.type
_entity_poly.pdbx_seq_one_letter_code
_entity_poly.pdbx_strand_id
1 'polypeptide(L)'
;MPGPLRVPRRAASLYRMLQANTNLSNDPMRVIDWVNMFALAVNEENAAGGRVVTAPTNGACGIIPAVLSYYDKFVSPLTPEIVERYLLAAGMIGSLYKMNASISGAEVGCQGEVGVACSMAAAGLAEILGANPMQVCIAAEIAMEHNLGLTCDPVGGQVQVPCIERNAIASVKAINAARMALRRTTNPRVTLDKVIETMYETGKDMNAKYRETSQGGLAVKIVCT
;
A
#
# COMPACT_ATOMS: atom_id res chain seq x y z
N MET A 1 14.49 10.43 11.71
CA MET A 1 13.20 11.12 11.52
C MET A 1 12.84 11.79 12.83
N PRO A 2 12.09 12.91 12.82
CA PRO A 2 11.70 13.61 14.04
C PRO A 2 10.86 12.71 14.96
N GLY A 3 10.72 13.13 16.21
CA GLY A 3 9.97 12.40 17.24
C GLY A 3 10.82 11.42 18.06
N PRO A 4 10.24 10.85 19.13
CA PRO A 4 10.99 10.16 20.18
C PRO A 4 11.60 8.82 19.73
N LEU A 5 11.12 8.22 18.64
CA LEU A 5 11.68 6.95 18.13
C LEU A 5 13.01 7.11 17.41
N ARG A 6 13.37 8.33 16.98
CA ARG A 6 14.61 8.66 16.26
C ARG A 6 14.93 7.69 15.10
N VAL A 7 13.90 7.17 14.42
CA VAL A 7 14.06 6.14 13.37
C VAL A 7 14.93 6.69 12.23
N PRO A 8 16.00 6.00 11.80
CA PRO A 8 16.86 6.45 10.71
C PRO A 8 16.13 6.35 9.35
N ARG A 9 16.46 7.27 8.43
CA ARG A 9 16.05 7.15 7.03
C ARG A 9 16.90 6.09 6.32
N ARG A 10 16.27 5.24 5.52
CA ARG A 10 16.87 4.07 4.84
C ARG A 10 16.79 4.16 3.33
N ALA A 11 15.85 4.93 2.76
CA ALA A 11 15.64 4.97 1.32
C ALA A 11 16.87 5.44 0.55
N ALA A 12 17.55 6.49 1.03
CA ALA A 12 18.71 7.06 0.35
C ALA A 12 19.93 6.12 0.31
N SER A 13 20.19 5.39 1.41
CA SER A 13 21.28 4.40 1.43
C SER A 13 20.95 3.19 0.56
N LEU A 14 19.71 2.71 0.62
CA LEU A 14 19.23 1.61 -0.22
C LEU A 14 19.30 1.97 -1.71
N TYR A 15 18.91 3.18 -2.10
CA TYR A 15 19.02 3.65 -3.48
C TYR A 15 20.47 3.60 -4.00
N ARG A 16 21.43 4.14 -3.23
CA ARG A 16 22.85 4.12 -3.63
C ARG A 16 23.37 2.69 -3.77
N MET A 17 23.00 1.80 -2.85
CA MET A 17 23.35 0.39 -2.92
C MET A 17 22.79 -0.28 -4.17
N LEU A 18 21.49 -0.05 -4.46
CA LEU A 18 20.81 -0.62 -5.62
C LEU A 18 21.37 -0.09 -6.94
N GLN A 19 21.79 1.17 -7.01
CA GLN A 19 22.46 1.73 -8.17
C GLN A 19 23.85 1.13 -8.39
N ALA A 20 24.68 1.09 -7.34
CA ALA A 20 26.04 0.56 -7.40
C ALA A 20 26.07 -0.92 -7.81
N ASN A 21 25.12 -1.71 -7.32
CA ASN A 21 25.06 -3.15 -7.59
C ASN A 21 24.36 -3.51 -8.90
N THR A 22 24.15 -2.56 -9.82
CA THR A 22 23.29 -2.79 -10.99
C THR A 22 23.71 -3.94 -11.87
N ASN A 23 25.03 -4.12 -12.02
CA ASN A 23 25.63 -5.14 -12.88
C ASN A 23 26.41 -6.19 -12.07
N LEU A 24 26.31 -6.17 -10.74
CA LEU A 24 27.13 -7.00 -9.83
C LEU A 24 26.34 -8.12 -9.15
N SER A 25 25.00 -8.00 -9.11
CA SER A 25 24.13 -9.00 -8.50
C SER A 25 23.10 -9.49 -9.51
N ASN A 26 23.02 -10.82 -9.66
CA ASN A 26 22.01 -11.52 -10.45
C ASN A 26 20.82 -11.96 -9.59
N ASP A 27 20.65 -11.40 -8.38
CA ASP A 27 19.52 -11.73 -7.52
C ASP A 27 18.19 -11.29 -8.17
N PRO A 28 17.28 -12.23 -8.52
CA PRO A 28 15.99 -11.88 -9.11
C PRO A 28 15.10 -11.06 -8.17
N MET A 29 15.32 -11.13 -6.85
CA MET A 29 14.54 -10.40 -5.85
C MET A 29 14.89 -8.92 -5.74
N ARG A 30 15.92 -8.45 -6.47
CA ARG A 30 16.30 -7.04 -6.50
C ARG A 30 15.17 -6.10 -6.95
N VAL A 31 14.22 -6.60 -7.75
CA VAL A 31 13.02 -5.85 -8.13
C VAL A 31 12.20 -5.46 -6.89
N ILE A 32 12.08 -6.36 -5.91
CA ILE A 32 11.39 -6.11 -4.64
C ILE A 32 12.12 -5.04 -3.84
N ASP A 33 13.46 -5.05 -3.82
CA ASP A 33 14.23 -4.02 -3.12
C ASP A 33 14.02 -2.62 -3.70
N TRP A 34 13.86 -2.51 -5.02
CA TRP A 34 13.50 -1.24 -5.67
C TRP A 34 12.10 -0.78 -5.27
N VAL A 35 11.11 -1.69 -5.26
CA VAL A 35 9.75 -1.38 -4.80
C VAL A 35 9.76 -0.90 -3.34
N ASN A 36 10.49 -1.61 -2.49
CA ASN A 36 10.69 -1.22 -1.10
C ASN A 36 11.30 0.18 -1.01
N MET A 37 12.38 0.43 -1.76
CA MET A 37 13.05 1.73 -1.78
C MET A 37 12.10 2.88 -2.15
N PHE A 38 11.26 2.71 -3.19
CA PHE A 38 10.29 3.73 -3.60
C PHE A 38 9.28 4.04 -2.49
N ALA A 39 8.68 3.00 -1.89
CA ALA A 39 7.70 3.18 -0.82
C ALA A 39 8.34 3.80 0.43
N LEU A 40 9.54 3.33 0.81
CA LEU A 40 10.31 3.90 1.93
C LEU A 40 10.59 5.38 1.70
N ALA A 41 11.01 5.77 0.50
CA ALA A 41 11.33 7.17 0.20
C ALA A 41 10.13 8.09 0.48
N VAL A 42 8.95 7.73 -0.02
CA VAL A 42 7.74 8.55 0.15
C VAL A 42 7.29 8.59 1.61
N ASN A 43 7.26 7.45 2.31
CA ASN A 43 6.84 7.43 3.71
C ASN A 43 7.86 8.05 4.67
N GLU A 44 9.15 8.02 4.35
CA GLU A 44 10.19 8.74 5.09
C GLU A 44 10.11 10.27 4.89
N GLU A 45 9.66 10.72 3.71
CA GLU A 45 9.30 12.13 3.49
C GLU A 45 8.06 12.52 4.29
N ASN A 46 6.99 11.71 4.27
CA ASN A 46 5.80 11.92 5.11
C ASN A 46 6.18 12.07 6.59
N ALA A 47 6.95 11.11 7.12
CA ALA A 47 7.34 11.06 8.52
C ALA A 47 8.27 12.21 8.95
N ALA A 48 8.89 12.93 8.01
CA ALA A 48 9.69 14.11 8.30
C ALA A 48 8.94 15.44 8.13
N GLY A 49 7.65 15.40 7.81
CA GLY A 49 6.85 16.61 7.55
C GLY A 49 7.09 17.20 6.16
N GLY A 50 7.61 16.40 5.22
CA GLY A 50 7.73 16.77 3.81
C GLY A 50 6.37 16.88 3.12
N ARG A 51 6.37 17.36 1.87
CA ARG A 51 5.16 17.42 1.05
C ARG A 51 4.80 16.02 0.54
N VAL A 52 3.55 15.61 0.75
CA VAL A 52 3.01 14.33 0.29
C VAL A 52 1.64 14.50 -0.35
N VAL A 53 1.24 13.52 -1.16
CA VAL A 53 -0.09 13.41 -1.75
C VAL A 53 -0.81 12.25 -1.06
N THR A 54 -2.06 12.45 -0.65
CA THR A 54 -2.86 11.41 -0.01
C THR A 54 -3.17 10.28 -1.00
N ALA A 55 -3.06 9.03 -0.56
CA ALA A 55 -3.35 7.88 -1.42
C ALA A 55 -3.79 6.61 -0.65
N PRO A 56 -4.96 6.59 0.03
CA PRO A 56 -5.91 7.68 0.19
C PRO A 56 -5.65 8.55 1.43
N THR A 57 -4.68 8.19 2.27
CA THR A 57 -4.25 8.97 3.45
C THR A 57 -2.75 9.26 3.39
N ASN A 58 -2.26 10.12 4.28
CA ASN A 58 -0.82 10.35 4.42
C ASN A 58 -0.08 9.10 4.93
N GLY A 59 -0.73 8.25 5.72
CA GLY A 59 -0.13 7.00 6.22
C GLY A 59 0.11 5.97 5.13
N ALA A 60 -0.67 6.00 4.04
CA ALA A 60 -0.62 5.06 2.93
C ALA A 60 -0.05 5.65 1.61
N CYS A 61 0.52 6.86 1.68
CA CYS A 61 0.89 7.65 0.49
C CYS A 61 2.01 7.05 -0.38
N GLY A 62 2.77 6.08 0.13
CA GLY A 62 3.90 5.49 -0.61
C GLY A 62 3.50 4.41 -1.61
N ILE A 63 2.33 3.79 -1.46
CA ILE A 63 1.97 2.58 -2.22
C ILE A 63 1.68 2.89 -3.69
N ILE A 64 0.78 3.84 -3.95
CA ILE A 64 0.42 4.25 -5.32
C ILE A 64 1.63 4.69 -6.14
N PRO A 65 2.51 5.60 -5.67
CA PRO A 65 3.69 5.99 -6.43
C PRO A 65 4.73 4.86 -6.54
N ALA A 66 4.92 4.02 -5.52
CA ALA A 66 5.90 2.93 -5.60
C ALA A 66 5.56 1.89 -6.67
N VAL A 67 4.28 1.54 -6.79
CA VAL A 67 3.81 0.60 -7.82
C VAL A 67 3.90 1.23 -9.23
N LEU A 68 3.63 2.53 -9.36
CA LEU A 68 3.80 3.24 -10.63
C LEU A 68 5.28 3.35 -11.03
N SER A 69 6.19 3.63 -10.08
CA SER A 69 7.64 3.63 -10.32
C SER A 69 8.19 2.24 -10.65
N TYR A 70 7.59 1.18 -10.10
CA TYR A 70 7.90 -0.19 -10.53
C TYR A 70 7.57 -0.41 -12.02
N TYR A 71 6.38 0.03 -12.45
CA TYR A 71 5.98 -0.09 -13.84
C TYR A 71 6.95 0.67 -14.77
N ASP A 72 7.24 1.94 -14.45
CA ASP A 72 8.17 2.78 -15.20
C ASP A 72 9.56 2.13 -15.35
N LYS A 73 10.08 1.60 -14.24
CA LYS A 73 11.44 1.09 -14.18
C LYS A 73 11.63 -0.29 -14.80
N PHE A 74 10.64 -1.17 -14.70
CA PHE A 74 10.81 -2.60 -15.01
C PHE A 74 9.87 -3.15 -16.07
N VAL A 75 8.82 -2.41 -16.44
CA VAL A 75 7.81 -2.87 -17.39
C VAL A 75 7.86 -2.04 -18.66
N SER A 76 7.60 -0.74 -18.56
CA SER A 76 7.59 0.19 -19.70
C SER A 76 7.68 1.63 -19.22
N PRO A 77 8.35 2.54 -19.95
CA PRO A 77 8.32 3.96 -19.67
C PRO A 77 6.90 4.51 -19.55
N LEU A 78 6.69 5.44 -18.62
CA LEU A 78 5.40 6.10 -18.44
C LEU A 78 5.12 7.14 -19.54
N THR A 79 3.89 7.12 -20.05
CA THR A 79 3.31 8.22 -20.81
C THR A 79 2.19 8.88 -20.00
N PRO A 80 1.79 10.13 -20.31
CA PRO A 80 0.66 10.79 -19.64
C PRO A 80 -0.61 9.93 -19.63
N GLU A 81 -0.89 9.21 -20.72
CA GLU A 81 -2.06 8.35 -20.85
C GLU A 81 -1.98 7.11 -19.93
N ILE A 82 -0.80 6.53 -19.76
CA ILE A 82 -0.59 5.41 -18.82
C ILE A 82 -0.82 5.89 -17.39
N VAL A 83 -0.26 7.06 -17.04
CA VAL A 83 -0.43 7.65 -15.70
C VAL A 83 -1.89 7.96 -15.43
N GLU A 84 -2.60 8.54 -16.41
CA GLU A 84 -4.03 8.82 -16.30
C GLU A 84 -4.85 7.55 -16.08
N ARG A 85 -4.67 6.52 -16.90
CA ARG A 85 -5.38 5.23 -16.74
C ARG A 85 -5.11 4.58 -15.39
N TYR A 86 -3.85 4.58 -14.95
CA TYR A 86 -3.45 4.06 -13.63
C TYR A 86 -4.19 4.77 -12.49
N LEU A 87 -4.17 6.11 -12.51
CA LEU A 87 -4.78 6.92 -11.46
C LEU A 87 -6.31 6.87 -11.49
N LEU A 88 -6.95 6.80 -12.67
CA LEU A 88 -8.39 6.64 -12.81
C LEU A 88 -8.86 5.29 -12.27
N ALA A 89 -8.22 4.19 -12.66
CA ALA A 89 -8.57 2.87 -12.15
C ALA A 89 -8.34 2.76 -10.64
N ALA A 90 -7.20 3.25 -10.14
CA ALA A 90 -6.93 3.33 -8.71
C ALA A 90 -7.98 4.17 -7.96
N GLY A 91 -8.31 5.36 -8.49
CA GLY A 91 -9.31 6.26 -7.91
C GLY A 91 -10.71 5.66 -7.86
N MET A 92 -11.12 4.94 -8.91
CA MET A 92 -12.40 4.24 -8.94
C MET A 92 -12.49 3.12 -7.92
N ILE A 93 -11.43 2.34 -7.71
CA ILE A 93 -11.43 1.35 -6.61
C ILE A 93 -11.47 2.04 -5.25
N GLY A 94 -10.76 3.14 -5.07
CA GLY A 94 -10.81 3.94 -3.84
C GLY A 94 -12.22 4.45 -3.54
N SER A 95 -12.97 4.87 -4.57
CA SER A 95 -14.35 5.36 -4.40
C SER A 95 -15.31 4.25 -3.96
N LEU A 96 -15.14 3.01 -4.44
CA LEU A 96 -15.95 1.86 -4.00
C LEU A 96 -15.79 1.59 -2.49
N TYR A 97 -14.56 1.63 -1.97
CA TYR A 97 -14.32 1.49 -0.53
C TYR A 97 -14.90 2.67 0.25
N LYS A 98 -14.77 3.90 -0.25
CA LYS A 98 -15.31 5.08 0.45
C LYS A 98 -16.84 5.09 0.49
N MET A 99 -17.49 4.65 -0.58
CA MET A 99 -18.96 4.65 -0.69
C MET A 99 -19.61 3.53 0.13
N ASN A 100 -19.00 2.34 0.16
CA ASN A 100 -19.62 1.15 0.74
C ASN A 100 -19.02 0.74 2.09
N ALA A 101 -17.95 1.40 2.54
CA ALA A 101 -17.28 1.12 3.80
C ALA A 101 -16.64 2.41 4.37
N SER A 102 -15.34 2.37 4.69
CA SER A 102 -14.57 3.54 5.11
C SER A 102 -13.12 3.43 4.67
N ILE A 103 -12.47 4.60 4.56
CA ILE A 103 -11.02 4.73 4.32
C ILE A 103 -10.27 5.29 5.54
N SER A 104 -10.97 5.42 6.68
CA SER A 104 -10.43 6.02 7.90
C SER A 104 -9.82 4.96 8.81
N GLY A 105 -8.54 5.15 9.18
CA GLY A 105 -7.85 4.32 10.17
C GLY A 105 -8.56 4.28 11.53
N ALA A 106 -9.23 5.39 11.89
CA ALA A 106 -10.02 5.50 13.12
C ALA A 106 -11.33 4.69 13.09
N GLU A 107 -11.89 4.40 11.92
CA GLU A 107 -13.17 3.70 11.80
C GLU A 107 -12.99 2.20 11.55
N VAL A 108 -12.06 1.84 10.67
CA VAL A 108 -11.90 0.46 10.20
C VAL A 108 -10.48 -0.09 10.35
N GLY A 109 -9.57 0.64 11.00
CA GLY A 109 -8.16 0.25 11.12
C GLY A 109 -7.38 0.48 9.82
N CYS A 110 -6.13 0.02 9.80
CA CYS A 110 -5.18 0.30 8.72
C CYS A 110 -5.52 -0.44 7.42
N GLN A 111 -6.40 -1.45 7.47
CA GLN A 111 -7.03 -2.00 6.27
C GLN A 111 -7.76 -0.92 5.44
N GLY A 112 -8.36 0.09 6.08
CA GLY A 112 -9.01 1.22 5.40
C GLY A 112 -8.03 2.20 4.75
N GLU A 113 -6.76 2.16 5.13
CA GLU A 113 -5.74 3.07 4.62
C GLU A 113 -4.76 2.34 3.71
N VAL A 114 -3.89 1.52 4.30
CA VAL A 114 -2.88 0.72 3.60
C VAL A 114 -3.53 -0.38 2.77
N GLY A 115 -4.58 -1.03 3.29
CA GLY A 115 -5.30 -2.06 2.54
C GLY A 115 -5.99 -1.47 1.31
N VAL A 116 -6.68 -0.32 1.47
CA VAL A 116 -7.32 0.39 0.36
C VAL A 116 -6.29 0.85 -0.66
N ALA A 117 -5.18 1.46 -0.23
CA ALA A 117 -4.10 1.86 -1.12
C ALA A 117 -3.48 0.67 -1.89
N CYS A 118 -3.30 -0.47 -1.23
CA CYS A 118 -2.86 -1.72 -1.84
C CYS A 118 -3.83 -2.17 -2.94
N SER A 119 -5.12 -2.13 -2.65
CA SER A 119 -6.20 -2.52 -3.57
C SER A 119 -6.28 -1.58 -4.78
N MET A 120 -6.23 -0.27 -4.53
CA MET A 120 -6.17 0.78 -5.55
C MET A 120 -4.96 0.59 -6.49
N ALA A 121 -3.77 0.37 -5.93
CA ALA A 121 -2.55 0.21 -6.72
C ALA A 121 -2.56 -1.08 -7.55
N ALA A 122 -3.10 -2.18 -7.00
CA ALA A 122 -3.24 -3.44 -7.72
C ALA A 122 -4.17 -3.29 -8.95
N ALA A 123 -5.29 -2.59 -8.77
CA ALA A 123 -6.22 -2.30 -9.85
C ALA A 123 -5.63 -1.38 -10.93
N GLY A 124 -4.98 -0.29 -10.50
CA GLY A 124 -4.28 0.60 -11.41
C GLY A 124 -3.22 -0.13 -12.22
N LEU A 125 -2.41 -0.98 -11.56
CA LEU A 125 -1.39 -1.76 -12.25
C LEU A 125 -2.00 -2.78 -13.22
N ALA A 126 -3.08 -3.46 -12.83
CA ALA A 126 -3.77 -4.40 -13.70
C ALA A 126 -4.30 -3.71 -14.97
N GLU A 127 -4.92 -2.54 -14.83
CA GLU A 127 -5.42 -1.71 -15.93
C GLU A 127 -4.31 -1.39 -16.95
N ILE A 128 -3.17 -0.88 -16.48
CA ILE A 128 -2.06 -0.50 -17.38
C ILE A 128 -1.28 -1.71 -17.93
N LEU A 129 -1.46 -2.90 -17.34
CA LEU A 129 -0.98 -4.17 -17.90
C LEU A 129 -1.95 -4.79 -18.92
N GLY A 130 -3.06 -4.12 -19.23
CA GLY A 130 -4.03 -4.56 -20.25
C GLY A 130 -5.08 -5.55 -19.73
N ALA A 131 -5.32 -5.58 -18.42
CA ALA A 131 -6.41 -6.34 -17.84
C ALA A 131 -7.78 -5.83 -18.33
N ASN A 132 -8.77 -6.72 -18.40
CA ASN A 132 -10.16 -6.31 -18.55
C ASN A 132 -10.77 -5.83 -17.21
N PRO A 133 -11.94 -5.15 -17.20
CA PRO A 133 -12.53 -4.63 -15.97
C PRO A 133 -12.75 -5.69 -14.86
N MET A 134 -13.09 -6.92 -15.23
CA MET A 134 -13.26 -8.00 -14.26
C MET A 134 -11.93 -8.36 -13.59
N GLN A 135 -10.84 -8.44 -14.36
CA GLN A 135 -9.50 -8.68 -13.83
C GLN A 135 -8.99 -7.52 -12.97
N VAL A 136 -9.35 -6.27 -13.29
CA VAL A 136 -9.07 -5.10 -12.43
C VAL A 136 -9.73 -5.26 -11.07
N CYS A 137 -11.02 -5.63 -11.03
CA CYS A 137 -11.73 -5.92 -9.78
C CYS A 137 -11.14 -7.12 -9.03
N ILE A 138 -10.68 -8.16 -9.72
CA ILE A 138 -10.01 -9.31 -9.11
C ILE A 138 -8.65 -8.90 -8.49
N ALA A 139 -7.89 -8.03 -9.14
CA ALA A 139 -6.63 -7.52 -8.59
C ALA A 139 -6.88 -6.71 -7.31
N ALA A 140 -7.90 -5.85 -7.32
CA ALA A 140 -8.35 -5.11 -6.15
C ALA A 140 -8.77 -6.04 -5.00
N GLU A 141 -9.56 -7.07 -5.31
CA GLU A 141 -10.05 -8.11 -4.39
C GLU A 141 -8.88 -8.79 -3.69
N ILE A 142 -7.97 -9.43 -4.43
CA ILE A 142 -6.84 -10.18 -3.87
C ILE A 142 -5.98 -9.28 -2.97
N ALA A 143 -5.74 -8.04 -3.40
CA ALA A 143 -4.94 -7.09 -2.65
C ALA A 143 -5.60 -6.71 -1.31
N MET A 144 -6.92 -6.54 -1.26
CA MET A 144 -7.63 -6.23 -0.02
C MET A 144 -7.80 -7.46 0.88
N GLU A 145 -8.05 -8.65 0.33
CA GLU A 145 -8.11 -9.90 1.11
C GLU A 145 -6.87 -10.07 1.99
N HIS A 146 -5.69 -9.76 1.46
CA HIS A 146 -4.42 -9.83 2.18
C HIS A 146 -4.16 -8.68 3.17
N ASN A 147 -5.14 -7.82 3.41
CA ASN A 147 -5.09 -6.75 4.41
C ASN A 147 -6.32 -6.75 5.35
N LEU A 148 -7.31 -7.64 5.16
CA LEU A 148 -8.45 -7.75 6.08
C LEU A 148 -7.98 -8.02 7.53
N GLY A 149 -8.57 -7.29 8.47
CA GLY A 149 -8.23 -7.34 9.89
C GLY A 149 -7.01 -6.51 10.30
N LEU A 150 -6.37 -5.78 9.38
CA LEU A 150 -5.19 -4.99 9.71
C LEU A 150 -5.52 -3.79 10.61
N THR A 151 -5.06 -3.84 11.85
CA THR A 151 -5.25 -2.81 12.90
C THR A 151 -4.40 -1.56 12.66
N CYS A 152 -4.79 -0.42 13.21
CA CYS A 152 -4.04 0.84 13.13
C CYS A 152 -3.52 1.26 14.50
N ASP A 153 -2.28 0.87 14.85
CA ASP A 153 -1.76 1.06 16.20
C ASP A 153 -0.25 1.40 16.19
N PRO A 154 0.11 2.57 15.65
CA PRO A 154 1.49 2.95 15.45
C PRO A 154 2.24 3.22 16.76
N VAL A 155 3.53 2.88 16.78
CA VAL A 155 4.39 3.08 17.96
C VAL A 155 4.46 4.57 18.31
N GLY A 156 4.11 4.90 19.55
CA GLY A 156 4.07 6.27 20.05
C GLY A 156 3.16 7.20 19.24
N GLY A 157 2.14 6.66 18.55
CA GLY A 157 1.23 7.44 17.71
C GLY A 157 1.85 8.03 16.45
N GLN A 158 3.10 7.64 16.10
CA GLN A 158 3.82 8.22 14.98
C GLN A 158 3.63 7.41 13.70
N VAL A 159 3.41 8.10 12.57
CA VAL A 159 3.32 7.50 11.23
C VAL A 159 4.72 7.08 10.73
N GLN A 160 5.38 6.20 11.49
CA GLN A 160 6.73 5.67 11.27
C GLN A 160 6.67 4.14 11.36
N VAL A 161 6.47 3.60 12.56
CA VAL A 161 6.45 2.15 12.81
C VAL A 161 5.03 1.75 13.22
N PRO A 162 4.36 0.78 12.55
CA PRO A 162 4.81 -0.03 11.40
C PRO A 162 4.45 0.58 10.02
N CYS A 163 4.05 1.85 9.97
CA CYS A 163 3.48 2.48 8.77
C CYS A 163 4.42 2.44 7.55
N ILE A 164 5.72 2.69 7.76
CA ILE A 164 6.71 2.74 6.69
C ILE A 164 6.87 1.35 6.04
N GLU A 165 7.07 0.30 6.85
CA GLU A 165 7.20 -1.08 6.35
C GLU A 165 5.89 -1.59 5.72
N ARG A 166 4.74 -1.18 6.27
CA ARG A 166 3.43 -1.51 5.69
C ARG A 166 3.28 -1.03 4.25
N ASN A 167 3.76 0.16 3.91
CA ASN A 167 3.71 0.67 2.54
C ASN A 167 4.63 -0.12 1.59
N ALA A 168 5.82 -0.50 2.05
CA ALA A 168 6.74 -1.33 1.28
C ALA A 168 6.13 -2.70 0.97
N ILE A 169 5.65 -3.41 2.00
CA ILE A 169 5.01 -4.73 1.85
C ILE A 169 3.73 -4.65 1.02
N ALA A 170 2.89 -3.64 1.24
CA ALA A 170 1.64 -3.46 0.49
C ALA A 170 1.91 -3.19 -1.00
N SER A 171 2.95 -2.44 -1.35
CA SER A 171 3.35 -2.24 -2.76
C SER A 171 3.70 -3.57 -3.45
N VAL A 172 4.42 -4.46 -2.75
CA VAL A 172 4.76 -5.80 -3.26
C VAL A 172 3.49 -6.66 -3.40
N LYS A 173 2.61 -6.64 -2.40
CA LYS A 173 1.30 -7.32 -2.47
C LYS A 173 0.47 -6.84 -3.65
N ALA A 174 0.40 -5.53 -3.89
CA ALA A 174 -0.34 -4.94 -5.01
C ALA A 174 0.18 -5.43 -6.37
N ILE A 175 1.50 -5.43 -6.56
CA ILE A 175 2.14 -5.96 -7.77
C ILE A 175 1.79 -7.44 -7.95
N ASN A 176 1.91 -8.22 -6.89
CA ASN A 176 1.62 -9.65 -6.96
C ASN A 176 0.13 -9.93 -7.22
N ALA A 177 -0.78 -9.16 -6.61
CA ALA A 177 -2.22 -9.27 -6.80
C ALA A 177 -2.63 -9.00 -8.26
N ALA A 178 -2.10 -7.93 -8.87
CA ALA A 178 -2.29 -7.66 -10.30
C ALA A 178 -1.79 -8.84 -11.15
N ARG A 179 -0.59 -9.33 -10.86
CA ARG A 179 0.01 -10.49 -11.57
C ARG A 179 -0.82 -11.77 -11.44
N MET A 180 -1.43 -12.01 -10.28
CA MET A 180 -2.34 -13.15 -10.06
C MET A 180 -3.64 -12.97 -10.84
N ALA A 181 -4.24 -11.78 -10.82
CA ALA A 181 -5.47 -11.48 -11.54
C ALA A 181 -5.34 -11.66 -13.06
N LEU A 182 -4.25 -11.17 -13.65
CA LEU A 182 -3.99 -11.34 -15.09
C LEU A 182 -3.79 -12.81 -15.50
N ARG A 183 -3.28 -13.66 -14.60
CA ARG A 183 -3.05 -15.09 -14.84
C ARG A 183 -4.25 -15.96 -14.47
N ARG A 184 -5.29 -15.37 -13.88
CA ARG A 184 -6.47 -16.12 -13.44
C ARG A 184 -7.30 -16.52 -14.65
N THR A 185 -7.57 -17.82 -14.77
CA THR A 185 -8.41 -18.41 -15.82
C THR A 185 -9.80 -18.82 -15.31
N THR A 186 -10.06 -18.63 -14.01
CA THR A 186 -11.30 -19.02 -13.34
C THR A 186 -11.99 -17.82 -12.71
N ASN A 187 -13.31 -17.93 -12.51
CA ASN A 187 -14.05 -16.90 -11.80
C ASN A 187 -13.62 -16.81 -10.34
N PRO A 188 -13.61 -15.59 -9.76
CA PRO A 188 -13.45 -15.42 -8.33
C PRO A 188 -14.57 -16.11 -7.56
N ARG A 189 -14.21 -16.83 -6.48
CA ARG A 189 -15.19 -17.34 -5.51
C ARG A 189 -15.67 -16.25 -4.56
N VAL A 190 -14.81 -15.28 -4.29
CA VAL A 190 -15.08 -14.12 -3.44
C VAL A 190 -15.00 -12.88 -4.32
N THR A 191 -16.07 -12.09 -4.38
CA THR A 191 -16.10 -10.87 -5.19
C THR A 191 -15.54 -9.68 -4.42
N LEU A 192 -15.13 -8.64 -5.14
CA LEU A 192 -14.70 -7.38 -4.53
C LEU A 192 -15.76 -6.80 -3.56
N ASP A 193 -17.04 -6.87 -3.93
CA ASP A 193 -18.14 -6.41 -3.06
C ASP A 193 -18.16 -7.14 -1.71
N LYS A 194 -17.98 -8.47 -1.73
CA LYS A 194 -17.92 -9.27 -0.50
C LYS A 194 -16.68 -8.96 0.33
N VAL A 195 -15.55 -8.65 -0.31
CA VAL A 195 -14.36 -8.19 0.40
C VAL A 195 -14.57 -6.81 1.03
N ILE A 196 -15.22 -5.87 0.35
CA ILE A 196 -15.55 -4.55 0.89
C ILE A 196 -16.50 -4.66 2.09
N GLU A 197 -17.55 -5.47 1.97
CA GLU A 197 -18.50 -5.77 3.05
C GLU A 197 -17.76 -6.37 4.26
N THR A 198 -16.93 -7.39 4.03
CA THR A 198 -16.12 -8.04 5.07
C THR A 198 -15.17 -7.05 5.75
N MET A 199 -14.51 -6.16 4.98
CA MET A 199 -13.65 -5.11 5.52
C MET A 199 -14.44 -4.21 6.47
N TYR A 200 -15.64 -3.78 6.07
CA TYR A 200 -16.46 -2.90 6.87
C TYR A 200 -16.94 -3.56 8.17
N GLU A 201 -17.44 -4.78 8.10
CA GLU A 201 -17.87 -5.58 9.25
C GLU A 201 -16.72 -5.82 10.21
N THR A 202 -15.57 -6.26 9.70
CA THR A 202 -14.35 -6.46 10.50
C THR A 202 -13.90 -5.17 11.18
N GLY A 203 -14.04 -4.03 10.49
CA GLY A 203 -13.74 -2.71 11.05
C GLY A 203 -14.67 -2.32 12.20
N LYS A 204 -15.98 -2.60 12.07
CA LYS A 204 -16.96 -2.39 13.14
C LYS A 204 -16.66 -3.25 14.37
N ASP A 205 -16.29 -4.50 14.15
CA ASP A 205 -15.98 -5.47 15.21
C ASP A 205 -14.60 -5.20 15.85
N MET A 206 -13.74 -4.44 15.17
CA MET A 206 -12.43 -4.08 15.69
C MET A 206 -12.58 -3.26 16.97
N ASN A 207 -12.01 -3.75 18.07
CA ASN A 207 -11.98 -3.02 19.34
C ASN A 207 -11.33 -1.64 19.14
N ALA A 208 -11.94 -0.59 19.72
CA ALA A 208 -11.49 0.79 19.57
C ALA A 208 -9.99 0.99 19.88
N LYS A 209 -9.43 0.24 20.84
CA LYS A 209 -8.00 0.34 21.21
C LYS A 209 -7.03 -0.14 20.12
N TYR A 210 -7.51 -0.87 19.11
CA TYR A 210 -6.73 -1.36 17.97
C TYR A 210 -7.01 -0.58 16.67
N ARG A 211 -7.86 0.44 16.74
CA ARG A 211 -7.99 1.49 15.72
C ARG A 211 -6.99 2.60 16.04
N GLU A 212 -6.98 3.66 15.24
CA GLU A 212 -6.06 4.81 15.31
C GLU A 212 -6.19 5.65 16.61
N THR A 213 -5.93 5.02 17.75
CA THR A 213 -6.03 5.59 19.11
C THR A 213 -4.71 5.48 19.85
N SER A 214 -3.79 4.62 19.40
CA SER A 214 -2.51 4.33 20.05
C SER A 214 -2.64 3.78 21.47
N GLN A 215 -3.77 3.12 21.78
CA GLN A 215 -4.09 2.60 23.11
C GLN A 215 -3.89 1.08 23.23
N GLY A 216 -3.40 0.41 22.18
CA GLY A 216 -3.23 -1.04 22.16
C GLY A 216 -1.90 -1.50 21.56
N GLY A 217 -1.90 -2.76 21.09
CA GLY A 217 -0.97 -3.25 20.06
C GLY A 217 0.49 -2.90 20.28
N LEU A 218 1.17 -2.46 19.20
CA LEU A 218 2.57 -2.04 19.29
C LEU A 218 2.74 -0.72 20.04
N ALA A 219 1.74 0.17 20.01
CA ALA A 219 1.81 1.48 20.62
C ALA A 219 2.08 1.42 22.12
N VAL A 220 1.48 0.48 22.84
CA VAL A 220 1.66 0.32 24.29
C VAL A 220 2.79 -0.63 24.68
N LYS A 221 3.36 -1.37 23.71
CA LYS A 221 4.42 -2.35 23.97
C LYS A 221 5.83 -1.77 23.83
N ILE A 222 6.00 -0.77 22.97
CA ILE A 222 7.27 -0.09 22.79
C ILE A 222 7.18 1.30 23.42
N VAL A 223 7.91 1.50 24.51
CA VAL A 223 8.00 2.81 25.17
C VAL A 223 9.04 3.64 24.45
N CYS A 224 8.64 4.81 23.95
CA CYS A 224 9.56 5.75 23.32
C CYS A 224 10.26 6.54 24.45
N THR A 225 11.53 6.26 24.71
CA THR A 225 12.39 7.02 25.64
C THR A 225 13.29 7.99 24.92
#